data_AF-A0A1V1P011-F1
#
_entry.id   AF-A0A1V1P011-F1
#
_cell.length_a   1.000
_cell.length_b   1.000
_cell.length_c   1.000
_cell.angle_alpha   90.00
_cell.angle_beta   90.00
_cell.angle_gamma   90.00
#
_symmetry.space_group_name_H-M   'P 1'
#
loop_
_entity.id
_entity.type
_entity.pdbx_description
1 polymer ?
#
loop_
_entity_poly.entity_id
_entity_poly.type
_entity_poly.pdbx_seq_one_letter_code
_entity_poly.pdbx_strand_id
1 'polypeptide(L)'
;MIVNFSIENWMSFRNPVSFSMIASRERQHGDRISKINKYKTRLLPISAIYGGNASGKTNLFKALNFAKDLIVKGTQPDSLIPIKPFSLDDNLKKIHLVLCLNC
;
A
#
# COMPACT_ATOMS: atom_id res chain seq x y z
N MET A 1 9.31 -3.65 6.56
CA MET A 1 8.02 -4.38 6.54
C MET A 1 6.90 -3.40 6.30
N ILE A 2 5.90 -3.77 5.50
CA ILE A 2 4.69 -2.95 5.28
C ILE A 2 3.73 -3.21 6.43
N VAL A 3 3.28 -2.14 7.11
CA VAL A 3 2.29 -2.23 8.19
C VAL A 3 0.91 -1.94 7.62
N ASN A 4 0.78 -0.79 6.97
CA ASN A 4 -0.45 -0.33 6.35
C ASN A 4 -0.12 0.46 5.09
N PHE A 5 -0.94 0.28 4.05
CA PHE A 5 -0.83 0.96 2.78
C PHE A 5 -2.21 1.47 2.37
N SER A 6 -2.33 2.78 2.16
CA SER A 6 -3.55 3.40 1.67
C SER A 6 -3.28 4.21 0.41
N ILE A 7 -4.14 4.04 -0.59
CA ILE A 7 -4.11 4.76 -1.86
C ILE A 7 -5.48 5.30 -2.21
N GLU A 8 -5.48 6.48 -2.79
CA GLU A 8 -6.66 7.12 -3.36
C GLU A 8 -6.27 7.80 -4.67
N ASN A 9 -7.21 7.85 -5.62
CA ASN A 9 -7.01 8.43 -6.93
C ASN A 9 -5.77 7.87 -7.66
N TRP A 10 -5.70 6.54 -7.81
CA TRP A 10 -4.60 5.83 -8.47
C TRP A 10 -5.12 4.86 -9.53
N MET A 11 -4.82 5.12 -10.82
CA MET A 11 -5.18 4.27 -11.96
C MET A 11 -6.66 3.82 -11.99
N SER A 12 -7.00 2.68 -11.39
CA SER A 12 -8.36 2.12 -11.32
C SER A 12 -9.05 2.36 -9.97
N PHE A 13 -8.37 2.96 -9.00
CA PHE A 13 -8.88 3.25 -7.67
C PHE A 13 -9.27 4.72 -7.59
N ARG A 14 -10.57 5.00 -7.65
CA ARG A 14 -11.10 6.35 -7.42
C ARG A 14 -11.16 6.66 -5.91
N ASN A 15 -11.83 5.78 -5.17
CA ASN A 15 -12.03 5.90 -3.73
C ASN A 15 -10.80 5.41 -2.95
N PRO A 16 -10.64 5.84 -1.68
CA PRO A 16 -9.56 5.38 -0.83
C PRO A 16 -9.67 3.87 -0.56
N VAL A 17 -8.57 3.16 -0.79
CA VAL A 17 -8.42 1.73 -0.51
C VAL A 17 -7.26 1.54 0.46
N SER A 18 -7.48 0.75 1.51
CA SER A 18 -6.48 0.42 2.52
C SER A 18 -6.15 -1.07 2.53
N PHE A 19 -4.87 -1.37 2.72
CA PHE A 19 -4.31 -2.70 2.84
C PHE A 19 -3.46 -2.77 4.11
N SER A 20 -3.94 -3.53 5.10
CA SER A 20 -3.31 -3.66 6.42
C SER A 20 -2.75 -5.07 6.60
N MET A 21 -1.51 -5.16 7.05
CA MET A 21 -0.86 -6.42 7.45
C MET A 21 -0.90 -6.63 8.96
N ILE A 22 -1.66 -5.83 9.70
CA ILE A 22 -1.84 -6.01 11.14
C ILE A 22 -2.58 -7.32 11.37
N ALA A 23 -1.94 -8.23 12.11
CA ALA A 23 -2.53 -9.52 12.43
C ALA A 23 -3.75 -9.33 13.35
N SER A 24 -4.78 -10.14 13.12
CA SER A 24 -5.99 -10.16 13.94
C SER A 24 -5.69 -10.62 15.38
N ARG A 25 -6.70 -10.61 16.25
CA ARG A 25 -6.58 -11.08 17.65
C ARG A 25 -6.43 -12.60 17.79
N GLU A 26 -6.44 -13.34 16.68
CA GLU A 26 -6.29 -14.80 16.66
C GLU A 26 -5.02 -15.24 17.40
N ARG A 27 -5.15 -16.35 18.14
CA ARG A 27 -4.07 -16.95 18.94
C ARG A 27 -3.54 -18.21 18.28
N GLN A 28 -4.33 -18.88 17.44
CA GLN A 28 -3.88 -20.01 16.65
C GLN A 28 -2.73 -19.61 15.72
N HIS A 29 -1.70 -20.47 15.66
CA HIS A 29 -0.48 -20.26 14.86
C HIS A 29 0.27 -18.94 15.15
N GLY A 30 0.19 -18.42 16.37
CA GLY A 30 0.84 -17.17 16.77
C GLY A 30 2.36 -17.16 16.61
N ASP A 31 2.99 -18.33 16.57
CA ASP A 31 4.44 -18.50 16.36
C ASP A 31 4.88 -18.16 14.93
N ARG A 32 3.95 -18.22 13.96
CA ARG A 32 4.20 -17.86 12.56
C ARG A 32 4.08 -16.36 12.32
N ILE A 33 3.60 -15.60 13.29
CA ILE A 33 3.34 -14.16 13.16
C ILE A 33 4.58 -13.38 13.58
N SER A 34 4.93 -12.36 12.80
CA SER A 34 6.06 -11.48 13.14
C SER A 34 5.65 -10.54 14.27
N LYS A 35 6.32 -10.62 15.42
CA LYS A 35 6.08 -9.76 16.58
C LYS A 35 7.06 -8.61 16.59
N ILE A 36 6.56 -7.38 16.62
CA ILE A 36 7.40 -6.19 16.72
C ILE A 36 7.27 -5.62 18.13
N ASN A 37 8.28 -5.88 18.95
CA ASN A 37 8.28 -5.52 20.36
C ASN A 37 8.17 -4.00 20.59
N LYS A 38 8.81 -3.20 19.74
CA LYS A 38 8.84 -1.72 19.81
C LYS A 38 7.43 -1.10 19.77
N TYR A 39 6.51 -1.69 19.00
CA TYR A 39 5.17 -1.15 18.78
C TYR A 39 4.06 -2.01 19.38
N LYS A 40 4.40 -3.10 20.09
CA LYS A 40 3.46 -4.13 20.57
C LYS A 40 2.48 -4.61 19.49
N THR A 41 2.93 -4.60 18.23
CA THR A 41 2.11 -4.94 17.06
C THR A 41 2.53 -6.30 16.50
N ARG A 42 1.54 -7.07 16.08
CA ARG A 42 1.70 -8.34 15.38
C ARG A 42 1.45 -8.12 13.89
N LEU A 43 2.36 -8.55 13.02
CA LEU A 43 2.22 -8.43 11.58
C LEU A 43 2.20 -9.78 10.89
N LEU A 44 1.37 -9.88 9.86
CA LEU A 44 1.34 -11.02 8.96
C LEU A 44 2.63 -11.04 8.13
N PRO A 45 3.37 -12.17 8.07
CA PRO A 45 4.57 -12.27 7.24
C PRO A 45 4.22 -12.38 5.75
N ILE A 46 3.03 -12.89 5.42
CA ILE A 46 2.56 -13.19 4.07
C ILE A 46 1.10 -12.78 3.97
N SER A 47 0.75 -12.23 2.81
CA SER A 47 -0.62 -11.92 2.42
C SER A 47 -0.82 -12.33 0.96
N ALA A 48 -2.00 -12.82 0.62
CA ALA A 48 -2.36 -13.13 -0.76
C ALA A 48 -3.55 -12.28 -1.21
N ILE A 49 -3.49 -11.76 -2.43
CA ILE A 49 -4.50 -10.88 -3.02
C ILE A 49 -5.13 -11.60 -4.20
N TYR A 50 -6.42 -11.89 -4.08
CA TYR A 50 -7.22 -12.59 -5.10
C TYR A 50 -8.37 -11.71 -5.59
N GLY A 51 -8.91 -12.01 -6.77
CA GLY A 51 -10.04 -11.29 -7.35
C GLY A 51 -10.22 -11.61 -8.84
N GLY A 52 -11.36 -11.23 -9.41
CA GLY A 52 -11.66 -11.45 -10.83
C GLY A 52 -10.78 -10.66 -11.81
N ASN A 53 -10.93 -10.92 -13.10
CA ASN A 53 -10.27 -10.11 -14.12
C ASN A 53 -10.70 -8.64 -14.02
N ALA A 54 -9.80 -7.71 -14.36
CA ALA A 54 -10.00 -6.26 -14.23
C ALA A 54 -10.27 -5.73 -12.80
N SER A 55 -10.17 -6.54 -11.75
CA SER A 55 -10.41 -6.11 -10.36
C SER A 55 -9.35 -5.15 -9.78
N GLY A 56 -8.40 -4.67 -10.58
CA GLY A 56 -7.37 -3.70 -10.13
C GLY A 56 -6.15 -4.29 -9.41
N LYS A 57 -5.99 -5.62 -9.30
CA LYS A 57 -4.83 -6.26 -8.64
C LYS A 57 -3.49 -5.78 -9.20
N THR A 58 -3.34 -5.80 -10.53
CA THR A 58 -2.13 -5.33 -11.21
C THR A 58 -1.85 -3.86 -10.90
N ASN A 59 -2.91 -3.04 -10.76
CA ASN A 59 -2.76 -1.62 -10.44
C ASN A 59 -2.37 -1.40 -8.97
N LEU A 60 -2.82 -2.27 -8.06
CA LEU A 60 -2.38 -2.27 -6.65
C LEU A 60 -0.89 -2.59 -6.55
N PHE A 61 -0.40 -3.59 -7.28
CA PHE A 61 1.05 -3.88 -7.35
C PHE A 61 1.85 -2.72 -7.96
N LYS A 62 1.32 -2.05 -9.00
CA LYS A 62 1.94 -0.84 -9.55
C LYS A 62 2.02 0.29 -8.52
N ALA A 63 0.99 0.45 -7.70
CA ALA A 63 0.97 1.45 -6.63
C ALA A 63 2.03 1.16 -5.55
N LEU A 64 2.14 -0.11 -5.14
CA LEU A 64 3.17 -0.55 -4.19
C LEU A 64 4.58 -0.36 -4.75
N ASN A 65 4.79 -0.68 -6.03
CA ASN A 65 6.09 -0.47 -6.66
C ASN A 65 6.44 1.02 -6.75
N PHE A 66 5.47 1.88 -7.09
CA PHE A 66 5.64 3.33 -7.07
C PHE A 66 6.03 3.84 -5.67
N ALA A 67 5.31 3.41 -4.62
CA ALA A 67 5.62 3.80 -3.25
C ALA A 67 7.02 3.33 -2.82
N LYS A 68 7.41 2.11 -3.20
CA LYS A 68 8.76 1.59 -2.96
C LYS A 68 9.82 2.44 -3.66
N ASP A 69 9.64 2.73 -4.95
CA ASP A 69 10.59 3.55 -5.72
C ASP A 69 10.72 4.95 -5.11
N LEU A 70 9.60 5.57 -4.72
CA LEU A 70 9.57 6.88 -4.08
C LEU A 70 10.36 6.91 -2.76
N ILE A 71 10.22 5.86 -1.93
CA ILE A 71 10.86 5.80 -0.61
C ILE A 71 12.33 5.42 -0.71
N VAL A 72 12.67 4.46 -1.57
CA VAL A 72 14.03 3.93 -1.67
C VAL A 72 14.94 4.86 -2.47
N LYS A 73 14.45 5.39 -3.60
CA LYS A 73 15.25 6.25 -4.48
C LYS A 73 15.11 7.73 -4.11
N GLY A 74 14.04 8.09 -3.39
CA GLY A 74 13.71 9.48 -3.14
C GLY A 74 13.28 10.22 -4.41
N THR A 75 13.02 11.50 -4.27
CA THR A 75 12.82 12.43 -5.38
C THR A 75 13.90 13.49 -5.34
N GLN A 76 14.32 13.96 -6.50
CA GLN A 76 15.21 15.12 -6.56
C GLN A 76 14.39 16.39 -6.24
N PRO A 77 15.01 17.39 -5.59
CA PRO A 77 14.43 18.73 -5.51
C PRO A 77 14.02 19.18 -6.93
N ASP A 78 12.81 19.74 -7.06
CA ASP A 78 12.23 20.24 -8.32
C ASP A 78 11.85 19.19 -9.39
N SER A 79 12.11 17.90 -9.15
CA SER A 79 11.63 16.84 -10.05
C SER A 79 10.13 16.57 -9.86
N LEU A 80 9.40 16.47 -10.98
CA LEU A 80 7.99 16.09 -10.96
C LEU A 80 7.86 14.62 -10.52
N ILE A 81 6.98 14.39 -9.55
CA ILE A 81 6.62 13.03 -9.13
C ILE A 81 5.75 12.42 -10.23
N PRO A 82 6.15 11.29 -10.85
CA PRO A 82 5.38 10.67 -11.93
C PRO A 82 4.13 9.98 -11.36
N ILE A 83 3.09 10.78 -11.16
CA ILE A 83 1.78 10.32 -10.68
C ILE A 83 0.91 9.83 -11.83
N LYS A 84 0.14 8.76 -11.60
CA LYS A 84 -0.89 8.26 -12.53
C LYS A 84 -2.26 8.29 -11.86
N PRO A 85 -3.02 9.39 -12.02
CA PRO A 85 -4.34 9.54 -11.41
C PRO A 85 -5.35 8.55 -11.99
N PHE A 86 -6.55 8.54 -11.42
CA PHE A 86 -7.64 7.71 -11.89
C PHE A 86 -8.00 8.03 -13.36
N SER A 87 -8.00 7.02 -14.23
CA SER A 87 -8.03 7.25 -15.68
C SER A 87 -9.39 7.65 -16.26
N LEU A 88 -10.49 7.55 -15.50
CA LEU A 88 -11.85 7.88 -15.98
C LEU A 88 -12.39 9.20 -15.39
N ASP A 89 -11.55 10.00 -14.73
CA ASP A 89 -11.93 11.29 -14.16
C ASP A 89 -10.73 12.27 -14.18
N ASP A 90 -10.72 13.20 -15.14
CA ASP A 90 -9.62 14.17 -15.34
C ASP A 90 -9.62 15.33 -14.33
N ASN A 91 -10.64 15.43 -13.48
CA ASN A 91 -10.77 16.53 -12.52
C ASN A 91 -9.94 16.33 -11.24
N LEU A 92 -9.39 15.13 -11.01
CA LEU A 92 -8.66 14.79 -9.79
C LEU A 92 -7.13 14.84 -10.00
N LYS A 93 -6.54 16.03 -9.79
CA LYS A 93 -5.09 16.26 -9.94
C LYS A 93 -4.25 15.85 -8.73
N LYS A 94 -4.86 15.40 -7.63
CA LYS A 94 -4.18 15.11 -6.37
C LYS A 94 -4.26 13.62 -6.05
N ILE A 95 -3.10 12.99 -5.82
CA ILE A 95 -3.01 11.62 -5.33
C ILE A 95 -2.79 11.67 -3.81
N HIS A 96 -3.53 10.84 -3.07
CA HIS A 96 -3.29 10.65 -1.65
C HIS A 96 -2.69 9.26 -1.43
N LEU A 97 -1.41 9.24 -1.06
CA LEU A 97 -0.64 8.03 -0.77
C LEU A 97 -0.20 8.08 0.69
N VAL A 98 -0.61 7.09 1.47
CA VAL A 98 -0.16 6.92 2.85
C VAL A 98 0.45 5.54 2.98
N LEU A 99 1.76 5.49 3.21
CA LEU A 99 2.45 4.24 3.53
C LEU A 99 3.00 4.32 4.95
N CYS A 100 2.56 3.39 5.80
CA CYS A 100 3.13 3.16 7.12
C CYS A 100 4.12 2.01 7.02
N LEU A 101 5.41 2.35 7.07
CA LEU A 101 6.49 1.39 7.22
C LEU A 101 6.89 1.28 8.68
N ASN A 102 7.36 0.09 9.04
CA ASN A 102 7.92 -0.17 10.34
C ASN A 102 9.40 0.26 10.33
N CYS A 103 9.72 1.41 10.92
CA CYS A 103 11.09 1.90 11.18
C CYS A 103 11.40 1.91 12.69
#